data_AF-A0A5B7BHA8-F1
#
_entry.id   AF-A0A5B7BHA8-F1
#
_cell.length_a   1.000
_cell.length_b   1.000
_cell.length_c   1.000
_cell.angle_alpha   90.00
_cell.angle_beta   90.00
_cell.angle_gamma   90.00
#
_symmetry.space_group_name_H-M   'P 1'
#
loop_
_entity.id
_entity.type
_entity.pdbx_description
1 polymer ?
#
loop_
_entity_poly.entity_id
_entity_poly.type
_entity_poly.pdbx_seq_one_letter_code
_entity_poly.pdbx_strand_id
1 'polypeptide(L)'
;MSASAAAAASSASHPLATTTTASSASAAHLHRSRRRSRVLARFKPFTPSFRHCECRLFSLRVTNDSSTTELSPDLTNERSEADAIVDDMDFGELCNEFECISSPSVEATARQLARDILELREGNRALGTFAVSVRYKDPVRSFSGREKYKRPLWATDALDKPTVSVQEMVMLSTSVLSIKWTIKGKPKSLLASIGGDLIVKVKSQFTLNQISGQVIEHEEFWDLSASSVLAQAYFWTSRRRFATIEAGKDLADFVKNLTSRFSTEKENLEIFPDPSGDPTKFFQRDDSFQRDAYQIALFLAILYFVVQFLRTTL
;
A
#
# COMPACT_ATOMS: atom_id res chain seq x y z
N MET A 1 42.19 -18.25 54.38
CA MET A 1 40.76 -18.16 54.74
C MET A 1 39.99 -18.35 53.44
N SER A 2 39.74 -19.55 52.93
CA SER A 2 39.32 -20.82 53.59
C SER A 2 37.86 -20.75 54.07
N ALA A 3 36.95 -21.67 53.73
CA ALA A 3 36.97 -22.79 52.77
C ALA A 3 35.54 -23.37 52.58
N SER A 4 35.32 -24.19 51.52
CA SER A 4 34.35 -25.32 51.39
C SER A 4 32.85 -25.18 51.77
N ALA A 5 31.91 -26.06 51.34
CA ALA A 5 31.73 -26.95 50.18
C ALA A 5 30.33 -27.65 50.28
N ALA A 6 30.03 -28.59 49.35
CA ALA A 6 28.85 -29.49 49.27
C ALA A 6 27.50 -28.84 48.87
N ALA A 7 26.66 -29.32 47.93
CA ALA A 7 26.59 -30.47 46.99
C ALA A 7 25.65 -31.67 47.33
N ALA A 8 24.62 -31.83 46.48
CA ALA A 8 23.85 -33.04 46.11
C ALA A 8 23.16 -32.72 44.74
N ALA A 9 23.02 -33.55 43.69
CA ALA A 9 22.69 -34.99 43.54
C ALA A 9 21.22 -35.32 43.90
N SER A 10 20.42 -36.09 43.15
CA SER A 10 20.45 -36.73 41.80
C SER A 10 18.96 -37.01 41.38
N SER A 11 18.48 -37.48 40.22
CA SER A 11 18.91 -38.18 38.97
C SER A 11 18.00 -37.67 37.80
N ALA A 12 18.24 -37.79 36.48
CA ALA A 12 18.73 -38.84 35.57
C ALA A 12 17.76 -40.02 35.27
N SER A 13 17.04 -39.98 34.12
CA SER A 13 16.76 -41.15 33.25
C SER A 13 16.01 -40.81 31.93
N HIS A 14 16.68 -41.05 30.79
CA HIS A 14 16.10 -41.57 29.54
C HIS A 14 16.02 -43.12 29.67
N PRO A 15 15.32 -43.94 28.82
CA PRO A 15 15.40 -43.86 27.34
C PRO A 15 14.27 -44.46 26.46
N LEU A 16 14.57 -44.43 25.15
CA LEU A 16 14.24 -45.42 24.10
C LEU A 16 12.86 -45.34 23.41
N ALA A 17 12.83 -45.95 22.22
CA ALA A 17 11.78 -45.85 21.22
C ALA A 17 11.18 -47.23 20.88
N THR A 18 10.03 -47.22 20.21
CA THR A 18 9.44 -48.42 19.60
C THR A 18 8.91 -48.09 18.20
N THR A 19 9.55 -48.64 17.18
CA THR A 19 8.97 -48.82 15.85
C THR A 19 7.94 -49.95 15.90
N THR A 20 6.82 -49.80 15.18
CA THR A 20 5.87 -50.90 14.95
C THR A 20 5.48 -50.95 13.48
N THR A 21 5.89 -52.02 12.78
CA THR A 21 5.53 -52.30 11.39
C THR A 21 5.02 -53.73 11.26
N ALA A 22 3.74 -53.90 10.90
CA ALA A 22 3.14 -55.17 10.50
C ALA A 22 1.78 -54.91 9.80
N SER A 23 1.23 -55.78 8.95
CA SER A 23 1.78 -56.38 7.72
C SER A 23 0.72 -57.29 7.07
N SER A 24 0.46 -57.09 5.77
CA SER A 24 -0.04 -58.10 4.79
C SER A 24 -1.26 -58.99 5.09
N ALA A 25 -2.32 -58.80 4.29
CA ALA A 25 -3.11 -59.86 3.63
C ALA A 25 -4.04 -59.24 2.56
N SER A 26 -4.60 -59.92 1.55
CA SER A 26 -4.06 -60.91 0.58
C SER A 26 -5.20 -61.34 -0.36
N ALA A 27 -4.91 -61.66 -1.63
CA ALA A 27 -5.85 -62.12 -2.66
C ALA A 27 -6.91 -61.09 -3.14
N ALA A 28 -7.53 -61.21 -4.33
CA ALA A 28 -7.48 -62.30 -5.31
C ALA A 28 -7.44 -61.79 -6.78
N HIS A 29 -6.84 -62.59 -7.67
CA HIS A 29 -7.01 -62.43 -9.13
C HIS A 29 -8.44 -62.81 -9.56
N LEU A 30 -8.98 -62.12 -10.56
CA LEU A 30 -10.02 -62.68 -11.44
C LEU A 30 -9.85 -62.20 -12.89
N HIS A 31 -9.41 -63.10 -13.77
CA HIS A 31 -9.46 -62.87 -15.21
C HIS A 31 -10.90 -62.98 -15.73
N ARG A 32 -11.32 -62.05 -16.58
CA ARG A 32 -12.31 -62.35 -17.63
C ARG A 32 -11.94 -61.62 -18.92
N SER A 33 -12.07 -62.32 -20.05
CA SER A 33 -11.66 -61.84 -21.36
C SER A 33 -12.82 -61.82 -22.35
N ARG A 34 -12.56 -61.26 -23.56
CA ARG A 34 -13.47 -61.10 -24.70
C ARG A 34 -14.51 -59.98 -24.52
N ARG A 35 -14.95 -59.27 -25.58
CA ARG A 35 -14.68 -59.45 -27.03
C ARG A 35 -14.66 -58.11 -27.77
N ARG A 36 -14.09 -58.08 -28.98
CA ARG A 36 -14.11 -56.94 -29.90
C ARG A 36 -15.54 -56.57 -30.31
N SER A 37 -15.79 -55.27 -30.47
CA SER A 37 -16.57 -54.75 -31.60
C SER A 37 -15.78 -53.63 -32.28
N ARG A 38 -15.99 -53.41 -33.58
CA ARG A 38 -15.37 -52.32 -34.35
C ARG A 38 -16.47 -51.36 -34.80
N VAL A 39 -16.33 -50.07 -34.46
CA VAL A 39 -17.00 -48.97 -35.17
C VAL A 39 -15.92 -47.94 -35.50
N LEU A 40 -15.94 -47.43 -36.73
CA LEU A 40 -14.95 -46.48 -37.23
C LEU A 40 -15.41 -45.04 -36.96
N ALA A 41 -14.71 -44.34 -36.07
CA ALA A 41 -14.83 -42.89 -35.90
C ALA A 41 -13.55 -42.22 -36.44
N ARG A 42 -13.68 -41.38 -37.47
CA ARG A 42 -12.55 -40.83 -38.25
C ARG A 42 -12.26 -39.38 -37.84
N PHE A 43 -11.51 -39.19 -36.76
CA PHE A 43 -11.03 -37.87 -36.34
C PHE A 43 -9.52 -37.73 -36.56
N LYS A 44 -9.09 -36.57 -37.06
CA LYS A 44 -7.68 -36.22 -37.23
C LYS A 44 -7.09 -35.77 -35.89
N PRO A 45 -5.79 -36.01 -35.61
CA PRO A 45 -5.15 -35.44 -34.43
C PRO A 45 -5.08 -33.92 -34.57
N PHE A 46 -5.53 -33.20 -33.53
CA PHE A 46 -5.24 -31.78 -33.32
C PHE A 46 -4.17 -31.68 -32.25
N THR A 47 -3.00 -31.16 -32.61
CA THR A 47 -1.96 -30.76 -31.66
C THR A 47 -2.34 -29.42 -31.03
N PRO A 48 -2.47 -29.30 -29.70
CA PRO A 48 -2.62 -28.00 -29.05
C PRO A 48 -1.25 -27.29 -29.06
N SER A 49 -1.06 -26.34 -29.98
CA SER A 49 0.04 -25.38 -29.84
C SER A 49 -0.31 -24.37 -28.76
N PHE A 50 0.62 -24.11 -27.85
CA PHE A 50 0.51 -22.98 -26.92
C PHE A 50 0.27 -21.70 -27.73
N ARG A 51 -0.73 -20.92 -27.31
CA ARG A 51 -0.94 -19.55 -27.80
C ARG A 51 -0.72 -18.60 -26.64
N HIS A 52 0.26 -17.71 -26.77
CA HIS A 52 0.33 -16.54 -25.92
C HIS A 52 -0.96 -15.73 -26.06
N CYS A 53 -1.48 -15.24 -24.93
CA CYS A 53 -2.61 -14.33 -24.91
C CYS A 53 -2.09 -12.90 -25.12
N GLU A 54 -1.91 -12.49 -26.37
CA GLU A 54 -1.49 -11.12 -26.70
C GLU A 54 -2.62 -10.13 -26.38
N CYS A 55 -2.32 -9.16 -25.50
CA CYS A 55 -3.18 -8.01 -25.28
C CYS A 55 -3.28 -7.17 -26.56
N ARG A 56 -4.51 -6.76 -26.91
CA ARG A 56 -4.79 -6.06 -28.18
C ARG A 56 -4.01 -4.76 -28.34
N LEU A 57 -3.16 -4.69 -29.37
CA LEU A 57 -3.05 -3.49 -30.21
C LEU A 57 -3.66 -3.78 -31.60
N PHE A 58 -4.25 -2.77 -32.21
CA PHE A 58 -4.83 -2.86 -33.56
C PHE A 58 -3.75 -2.62 -34.62
N SER A 59 -3.56 -3.59 -35.52
CA SER A 59 -3.20 -3.29 -36.91
C SER A 59 -3.52 -4.46 -37.83
N LEU A 60 -4.12 -4.18 -38.99
CA LEU A 60 -3.52 -4.44 -40.31
C LEU A 60 -4.55 -4.24 -41.43
N ARG A 61 -4.18 -3.41 -42.42
CA ARG A 61 -4.38 -3.76 -43.82
C ARG A 61 -2.99 -3.87 -44.45
N VAL A 62 -2.75 -4.98 -45.12
CA VAL A 62 -1.49 -5.25 -45.82
C VAL A 62 -1.58 -4.70 -47.25
N THR A 63 -0.57 -3.94 -47.64
CA THR A 63 -0.06 -3.91 -49.02
C THR A 63 1.42 -4.23 -48.95
N ASN A 64 1.84 -5.23 -49.70
CA ASN A 64 3.21 -5.75 -49.72
C ASN A 64 3.94 -5.16 -50.93
N ASP A 65 5.04 -4.46 -50.69
CA ASP A 65 6.06 -4.16 -51.69
C ASP A 65 7.45 -4.20 -51.04
N SER A 66 8.44 -4.70 -51.77
CA SER A 66 9.75 -5.05 -51.23
C SER A 66 10.80 -3.96 -51.46
N SER A 67 11.47 -3.52 -50.39
CA SER A 67 12.79 -2.91 -50.46
C SER A 67 13.68 -3.40 -49.32
N THR A 68 14.84 -3.96 -49.67
CA THR A 68 15.81 -4.44 -48.70
C THR A 68 16.55 -3.25 -48.09
N THR A 69 16.30 -2.98 -46.80
CA THR A 69 17.12 -2.11 -45.97
C THR A 69 17.54 -2.92 -44.74
N GLU A 70 18.84 -3.08 -44.51
CA GLU A 70 19.35 -3.77 -43.34
C GLU A 70 19.13 -2.90 -42.09
N LEU A 71 18.17 -3.30 -41.25
CA LEU A 71 17.90 -2.62 -39.99
C LEU A 71 18.89 -3.09 -38.92
N SER A 72 19.75 -2.17 -38.47
CA SER A 72 20.60 -2.37 -37.30
C SER A 72 19.75 -2.75 -36.08
N PRO A 73 20.17 -3.71 -35.24
CA PRO A 73 19.42 -4.14 -34.05
C PRO A 73 19.58 -3.16 -32.87
N ASP A 74 19.38 -1.87 -33.12
CA ASP A 74 19.54 -0.79 -32.15
C ASP A 74 18.18 -0.32 -31.61
N LEU A 75 17.47 -1.28 -31.00
CA LEU A 75 16.29 -1.04 -30.16
C LEU A 75 16.66 -1.25 -28.68
N THR A 76 17.60 -0.43 -28.19
CA THR A 76 17.71 -0.14 -26.75
C THR A 76 16.49 0.67 -26.31
N ASN A 77 15.35 -0.01 -26.22
CA ASN A 77 14.19 0.48 -25.50
C ASN A 77 14.62 0.68 -24.04
N GLU A 78 14.72 1.94 -23.58
CA GLU A 78 15.14 2.28 -22.22
C GLU A 78 14.07 1.86 -21.19
N ARG A 79 13.97 0.55 -20.95
CA ARG A 79 13.36 -0.04 -19.77
C ARG A 79 14.07 0.57 -18.56
N SER A 80 13.32 1.18 -17.65
CA SER A 80 13.93 1.93 -16.55
C SER A 80 14.73 0.99 -15.63
N GLU A 81 15.74 1.53 -14.94
CA GLU A 81 16.46 0.80 -13.89
C GLU A 81 15.49 0.22 -12.84
N ALA A 82 14.42 0.96 -12.52
CA ALA A 82 13.35 0.52 -11.63
C ALA A 82 12.51 -0.64 -12.21
N ASP A 83 12.21 -0.66 -13.51
CA ASP A 83 11.58 -1.82 -14.16
C ASP A 83 12.50 -3.04 -14.10
N ALA A 84 13.78 -2.89 -14.47
CA ALA A 84 14.75 -3.99 -14.47
C ALA A 84 14.91 -4.61 -13.08
N ILE A 85 14.98 -3.79 -12.02
CA ILE A 85 14.99 -4.27 -10.63
C ILE A 85 13.68 -4.99 -10.28
N VAL A 86 12.52 -4.42 -10.62
CA VAL A 86 11.21 -4.99 -10.27
C VAL A 86 10.86 -6.27 -11.05
N ASP A 87 11.48 -6.48 -12.21
CA ASP A 87 11.34 -7.71 -13.00
C ASP A 87 12.33 -8.82 -12.58
N ASP A 88 13.47 -8.48 -11.96
CA ASP A 88 14.45 -9.41 -11.35
C ASP A 88 14.06 -9.82 -9.91
N MET A 89 13.26 -8.99 -9.22
CA MET A 89 12.74 -9.30 -7.90
C MET A 89 11.82 -10.53 -7.90
N ASP A 90 12.26 -11.61 -7.26
CA ASP A 90 11.40 -12.75 -6.94
C ASP A 90 10.29 -12.31 -5.96
N PHE A 91 9.04 -12.63 -6.33
CA PHE A 91 7.83 -12.37 -5.55
C PHE A 91 7.45 -13.59 -4.67
N GLY A 92 8.20 -14.69 -4.77
CA GLY A 92 7.80 -16.05 -4.44
C GLY A 92 6.95 -16.69 -5.55
N GLU A 93 6.49 -17.92 -5.35
CA GLU A 93 5.52 -18.58 -6.24
C GLU A 93 4.14 -17.88 -6.20
N LEU A 94 4.01 -16.72 -6.85
CA LEU A 94 2.71 -16.03 -7.03
C LEU A 94 1.69 -16.91 -7.75
N CYS A 95 2.19 -17.79 -8.64
CA CYS A 95 1.46 -18.89 -9.21
C CYS A 95 2.34 -20.14 -9.22
N ASN A 96 1.78 -21.26 -8.78
CA ASN A 96 2.23 -22.58 -9.18
C ASN A 96 1.60 -22.92 -10.55
N GLU A 97 2.02 -23.99 -11.23
CA GLU A 97 1.60 -24.31 -12.62
C GLU A 97 0.08 -24.49 -12.79
N PHE A 98 -0.64 -24.74 -11.68
CA PHE A 98 -2.09 -25.02 -11.68
C PHE A 98 -2.91 -24.11 -10.75
N GLU A 99 -2.31 -23.22 -9.95
CA GLU A 99 -3.03 -22.33 -9.02
C GLU A 99 -2.25 -21.03 -8.74
N CYS A 100 -2.92 -19.88 -8.90
CA CYS A 100 -2.37 -18.56 -8.57
C CYS A 100 -2.80 -18.09 -7.18
N ILE A 101 -1.81 -17.80 -6.32
CA ILE A 101 -1.99 -17.26 -4.96
C ILE A 101 -2.51 -15.81 -5.02
N SER A 102 -2.18 -15.06 -6.06
CA SER A 102 -2.68 -13.70 -6.31
C SER A 102 -3.27 -13.55 -7.71
N SER A 103 -4.31 -12.72 -7.86
CA SER A 103 -4.84 -12.40 -9.19
C SER A 103 -3.86 -11.53 -10.00
N PRO A 104 -3.85 -11.58 -11.34
CA PRO A 104 -2.96 -10.74 -12.16
C PRO A 104 -3.11 -9.23 -11.90
N SER A 105 -4.29 -8.77 -11.48
CA SER A 105 -4.56 -7.40 -11.04
C SER A 105 -3.76 -7.00 -9.78
N VAL A 106 -3.60 -7.95 -8.84
CA VAL A 106 -2.81 -7.75 -7.60
C VAL A 106 -1.31 -7.76 -7.92
N GLU A 107 -0.85 -8.66 -8.79
CA GLU A 107 0.55 -8.68 -9.24
C GLU A 107 0.96 -7.39 -9.97
N ALA A 108 0.16 -6.95 -10.95
CA ALA A 108 0.41 -5.71 -11.68
C ALA A 108 0.44 -4.48 -10.73
N THR A 109 -0.39 -4.51 -9.68
CA THR A 109 -0.40 -3.51 -8.61
C THR A 109 0.87 -3.59 -7.76
N ALA A 110 1.33 -4.78 -7.37
CA ALA A 110 2.57 -4.98 -6.62
C ALA A 110 3.80 -4.44 -7.40
N ARG A 111 3.93 -4.81 -8.68
CA ARG A 111 4.96 -4.26 -9.58
C ARG A 111 4.90 -2.72 -9.65
N GLN A 112 3.69 -2.14 -9.74
CA GLN A 112 3.57 -0.68 -9.78
C GLN A 112 3.92 0.01 -8.46
N LEU A 113 3.56 -0.58 -7.32
CA LEU A 113 3.93 -0.07 -5.99
C LEU A 113 5.45 -0.08 -5.80
N ALA A 114 6.14 -1.14 -6.23
CA ALA A 114 7.60 -1.23 -6.16
C ALA A 114 8.29 -0.13 -7.00
N ARG A 115 7.80 0.14 -8.22
CA ARG A 115 8.29 1.26 -9.05
C ARG A 115 8.00 2.64 -8.44
N ASP A 116 6.76 2.88 -8.00
CA ASP A 116 6.36 4.14 -7.36
C ASP A 116 7.06 4.37 -5.98
N ILE A 117 7.73 3.35 -5.43
CA ILE A 117 8.66 3.40 -4.28
C ILE A 117 10.10 3.71 -4.74
N LEU A 118 10.65 2.95 -5.69
CA LEU A 118 12.02 3.11 -6.21
C LEU A 118 12.24 4.52 -6.80
N GLU A 119 11.29 5.01 -7.59
CA GLU A 119 11.33 6.35 -8.18
C GLU A 119 11.04 7.49 -7.17
N LEU A 120 10.64 7.18 -5.92
CA LEU A 120 10.06 8.14 -4.97
C LEU A 120 8.93 9.00 -5.57
N ARG A 121 8.13 8.42 -6.47
CA ARG A 121 7.28 9.17 -7.43
C ARG A 121 6.25 10.07 -6.73
N GLU A 122 6.33 11.37 -7.01
CA GLU A 122 5.45 12.42 -6.49
C GLU A 122 4.53 13.00 -7.56
N GLY A 123 3.32 13.43 -7.19
CA GLY A 123 2.33 14.07 -8.08
C GLY A 123 1.71 13.12 -9.11
N ASN A 124 2.56 12.47 -9.92
CA ASN A 124 2.24 11.56 -11.02
C ASN A 124 2.15 10.08 -10.59
N ARG A 125 2.12 9.80 -9.28
CA ARG A 125 1.93 8.45 -8.72
C ARG A 125 0.67 7.78 -9.30
N ALA A 126 0.67 6.46 -9.47
CA ALA A 126 -0.44 5.75 -10.10
C ALA A 126 -1.69 5.70 -9.18
N LEU A 127 -2.54 6.73 -9.22
CA LEU A 127 -3.72 6.84 -8.34
C LEU A 127 -4.80 5.78 -8.60
N GLY A 128 -4.78 5.13 -9.77
CA GLY A 128 -5.66 3.99 -10.08
C GLY A 128 -5.36 2.76 -9.22
N THR A 129 -4.12 2.62 -8.75
CA THR A 129 -3.61 1.58 -7.85
C THR A 129 -4.26 1.63 -6.47
N PHE A 130 -4.81 2.78 -6.07
CA PHE A 130 -5.38 3.03 -4.75
C PHE A 130 -6.90 3.18 -4.81
N ALA A 131 -7.61 2.46 -3.94
CA ALA A 131 -9.06 2.58 -3.80
C ALA A 131 -9.46 4.01 -3.38
N VAL A 132 -10.63 4.48 -3.81
CA VAL A 132 -11.08 5.88 -3.56
C VAL A 132 -11.01 6.25 -2.07
N SER A 133 -11.41 5.31 -1.20
CA SER A 133 -11.43 5.41 0.26
C SER A 133 -10.25 4.72 0.97
N VAL A 134 -9.11 4.53 0.27
CA VAL A 134 -7.91 3.90 0.83
C VAL A 134 -7.51 4.52 2.17
N ARG A 135 -7.16 3.68 3.14
CA ARG A 135 -6.66 4.09 4.46
C ARG A 135 -5.13 4.03 4.48
N TYR A 136 -4.50 5.06 5.03
CA TYR A 136 -3.06 5.08 5.29
C TYR A 136 -2.79 5.26 6.78
N LYS A 137 -1.76 4.59 7.31
CA LYS A 137 -1.33 4.70 8.69
C LYS A 137 0.17 4.46 8.84
N ASP A 138 0.83 5.37 9.53
CA ASP A 138 2.20 5.28 10.03
C ASP A 138 2.24 5.60 11.55
N PRO A 139 3.38 5.48 12.25
CA PRO A 139 3.47 5.74 13.70
C PRO A 139 3.20 7.20 14.16
N VAL A 140 2.99 8.13 13.24
CA VAL A 140 2.84 9.58 13.47
C VAL A 140 1.57 10.15 12.81
N ARG A 141 1.13 9.60 11.66
CA ARG A 141 -0.03 10.09 10.90
C ARG A 141 -0.89 8.92 10.41
N SER A 142 -2.21 9.15 10.39
CA SER A 142 -3.14 8.41 9.55
C SER A 142 -3.92 9.35 8.64
N PHE A 143 -4.42 8.85 7.51
CA PHE A 143 -5.36 9.56 6.65
C PHE A 143 -6.25 8.60 5.86
N SER A 144 -7.27 9.13 5.20
CA SER A 144 -8.11 8.40 4.25
C SER A 144 -8.26 9.17 2.94
N GLY A 145 -8.39 8.43 1.84
CA GLY A 145 -8.66 8.95 0.51
C GLY A 145 -7.43 8.99 -0.40
N ARG A 146 -7.53 8.40 -1.60
CA ARG A 146 -6.40 8.28 -2.54
C ARG A 146 -5.80 9.62 -2.97
N GLU A 147 -6.60 10.68 -2.99
CA GLU A 147 -6.17 12.01 -3.44
C GLU A 147 -5.03 12.59 -2.57
N LYS A 148 -4.89 12.10 -1.33
CA LYS A 148 -3.79 12.46 -0.43
C LYS A 148 -2.43 11.87 -0.87
N TYR A 149 -2.41 10.83 -1.71
CA TYR A 149 -1.18 10.25 -2.29
C TYR A 149 -0.56 11.10 -3.41
N LYS A 150 -1.24 12.16 -3.89
CA LYS A 150 -0.67 13.18 -4.81
C LYS A 150 0.40 14.05 -4.15
N ARG A 151 0.40 14.12 -2.81
CA ARG A 151 1.23 15.06 -2.04
C ARG A 151 2.70 14.64 -2.04
N PRO A 152 3.65 15.59 -1.88
CA PRO A 152 5.05 15.27 -1.68
C PRO A 152 5.26 14.30 -0.50
N LEU A 153 6.34 13.54 -0.56
CA LEU A 153 6.79 12.62 0.46
C LEU A 153 7.57 13.38 1.55
N TRP A 154 7.57 12.86 2.77
CA TRP A 154 8.46 13.39 3.81
C TRP A 154 9.94 13.25 3.41
N ALA A 155 10.30 12.20 2.66
CA ALA A 155 11.69 11.89 2.29
C ALA A 155 12.31 12.96 1.37
N THR A 156 11.57 13.42 0.38
CA THR A 156 12.01 14.45 -0.60
C THR A 156 12.02 15.85 0.02
N ASP A 157 11.16 16.13 1.00
CA ASP A 157 11.18 17.37 1.78
C ASP A 157 12.37 17.41 2.76
N ALA A 158 12.60 16.33 3.52
CA ALA A 158 13.59 16.30 4.60
C ALA A 158 15.02 15.94 4.18
N LEU A 159 15.22 15.14 3.13
CA LEU A 159 16.54 14.63 2.73
C LEU A 159 17.02 15.26 1.42
N ASP A 160 18.32 15.56 1.34
CA ASP A 160 18.97 15.87 0.07
C ASP A 160 19.26 14.56 -0.67
N LYS A 161 18.88 14.53 -1.95
CA LYS A 161 18.99 13.40 -2.90
C LYS A 161 18.81 12.02 -2.24
N PRO A 162 17.64 11.73 -1.63
CA PRO A 162 17.37 10.43 -1.06
C PRO A 162 17.45 9.34 -2.15
N THR A 163 18.14 8.26 -1.82
CA THR A 163 18.20 7.03 -2.59
C THR A 163 17.28 5.98 -1.97
N VAL A 164 16.63 5.17 -2.80
CA VAL A 164 15.77 4.06 -2.36
C VAL A 164 16.30 2.75 -2.90
N SER A 165 16.17 1.71 -2.08
CA SER A 165 16.43 0.32 -2.45
C SER A 165 15.34 -0.56 -1.85
N VAL A 166 14.68 -1.37 -2.68
CA VAL A 166 13.80 -2.43 -2.19
C VAL A 166 14.67 -3.64 -1.82
N GLN A 167 14.35 -4.32 -0.73
CA GLN A 167 15.11 -5.46 -0.19
C GLN A 167 14.36 -6.79 -0.35
N GLU A 168 13.03 -6.74 -0.25
CA GLU A 168 12.15 -7.91 -0.25
C GLU A 168 10.74 -7.47 -0.63
N MET A 169 10.05 -8.23 -1.46
CA MET A 169 8.65 -8.03 -1.82
C MET A 169 7.97 -9.39 -1.82
N VAL A 170 7.00 -9.59 -0.92
CA VAL A 170 6.38 -10.91 -0.71
C VAL A 170 4.91 -10.79 -0.36
N MET A 171 4.08 -11.70 -0.88
CA MET A 171 2.69 -11.83 -0.46
C MET A 171 2.63 -12.59 0.88
N LEU A 172 2.20 -11.92 1.95
CA LEU A 172 1.95 -12.53 3.25
C LEU A 172 0.63 -13.32 3.29
N SER A 173 -0.29 -12.98 2.38
CA SER A 173 -1.52 -13.72 2.10
C SER A 173 -1.98 -13.39 0.68
N THR A 174 -3.04 -14.05 0.20
CA THR A 174 -3.69 -13.77 -1.09
C THR A 174 -4.25 -12.34 -1.24
N SER A 175 -4.22 -11.51 -0.19
CA SER A 175 -4.64 -10.10 -0.21
C SER A 175 -3.68 -9.13 0.49
N VAL A 176 -2.55 -9.58 1.04
CA VAL A 176 -1.63 -8.73 1.81
C VAL A 176 -0.22 -8.82 1.23
N LEU A 177 0.24 -7.72 0.62
CA LEU A 177 1.59 -7.54 0.10
C LEU A 177 2.46 -6.88 1.18
N SER A 178 3.68 -7.37 1.38
CA SER A 178 4.70 -6.78 2.24
C SER A 178 5.93 -6.41 1.42
N ILE A 179 6.23 -5.11 1.34
CA ILE A 179 7.46 -4.59 0.74
C ILE A 179 8.38 -4.09 1.87
N LYS A 180 9.59 -4.66 1.97
CA LYS A 180 10.67 -4.14 2.82
C LYS A 180 11.62 -3.33 1.94
N TRP A 181 11.87 -2.09 2.31
CA TRP A 181 12.69 -1.15 1.54
C TRP A 181 13.49 -0.24 2.47
N THR A 182 14.51 0.43 1.92
CA THR A 182 15.35 1.40 2.62
C THR A 182 15.39 2.73 1.91
N ILE A 183 15.20 3.80 2.68
CA ILE A 183 15.55 5.17 2.29
C ILE A 183 16.93 5.48 2.88
N LYS A 184 17.85 6.00 2.06
CA LYS A 184 19.15 6.53 2.51
C LYS A 184 19.35 7.93 1.95
N GLY A 185 19.62 8.91 2.81
CA GLY A 185 19.85 10.29 2.36
C GLY A 185 20.39 11.20 3.45
N LYS A 186 20.92 12.36 3.05
CA LYS A 186 21.49 13.33 4.00
C LYS A 186 20.41 14.28 4.52
N PRO A 187 20.29 14.50 5.84
CA PRO A 187 19.41 15.54 6.38
C PRO A 187 19.69 16.91 5.74
N LYS A 188 18.67 17.59 5.18
CA LYS A 188 18.84 18.94 4.60
C LYS A 188 19.20 20.01 5.64
N SER A 189 18.98 19.74 6.93
CA SER A 189 19.43 20.63 8.00
C SER A 189 20.91 20.42 8.27
N LEU A 190 21.73 21.44 8.02
CA LEU A 190 23.20 21.40 8.21
C LEU A 190 23.62 20.88 9.60
N LEU A 191 22.89 21.23 10.66
CA LEU A 191 23.15 20.75 12.02
C LEU A 191 22.84 19.25 12.20
N ALA A 192 21.89 18.71 11.43
CA ALA A 192 21.57 17.29 11.44
C ALA A 192 22.48 16.47 10.52
N SER A 193 23.03 17.07 9.46
CA SER A 193 24.02 16.42 8.57
C SER A 193 25.30 16.00 9.33
N ILE A 194 25.62 16.67 10.44
CA ILE A 194 26.71 16.29 11.37
C ILE A 194 26.47 14.89 11.98
N GLY A 195 25.21 14.46 12.09
CA GLY A 195 24.83 13.11 12.55
C GLY A 195 25.08 11.99 11.53
N GLY A 196 25.60 12.32 10.33
CA GLY A 196 25.79 11.39 9.23
C GLY A 196 24.53 11.17 8.39
N ASP A 197 24.59 10.19 7.49
CA ASP A 197 23.49 9.82 6.61
C ASP A 197 22.35 9.17 7.40
N LEU A 198 21.11 9.53 7.09
CA LEU A 198 19.94 8.89 7.66
C LEU A 198 19.61 7.63 6.85
N ILE A 199 19.51 6.49 7.54
CA ILE A 199 19.11 5.20 6.98
C ILE A 199 17.80 4.76 7.67
N VAL A 200 16.70 4.80 6.92
CA VAL A 200 15.36 4.38 7.36
C VAL A 200 15.02 3.07 6.68
N LYS A 201 14.79 2.01 7.46
CA LYS A 201 14.17 0.77 6.98
C LYS A 201 12.66 0.93 7.10
N VAL A 202 11.93 0.68 6.01
CA VAL A 202 10.47 0.75 5.97
C VAL A 202 9.92 -0.62 5.59
N LYS A 203 9.00 -1.15 6.40
CA LYS A 203 8.12 -2.25 6.01
C LYS A 203 6.75 -1.67 5.69
N SER A 204 6.43 -1.55 4.41
CA SER A 204 5.09 -1.19 3.94
C SER A 204 4.26 -2.46 3.75
N GLN A 205 3.09 -2.51 4.38
CA GLN A 205 2.10 -3.57 4.19
C GLN A 205 0.87 -2.99 3.49
N PHE A 206 0.50 -3.58 2.36
CA PHE A 206 -0.64 -3.16 1.55
C PHE A 206 -1.70 -4.27 1.57
N THR A 207 -2.89 -3.94 2.07
CA THR A 207 -4.08 -4.80 1.92
C THR A 207 -4.74 -4.44 0.60
N LEU A 208 -4.92 -5.43 -0.28
CA LEU A 208 -5.44 -5.27 -1.64
C LEU A 208 -6.81 -5.94 -1.80
N ASN A 209 -7.67 -5.31 -2.60
CA ASN A 209 -8.89 -5.94 -3.10
C ASN A 209 -8.53 -6.94 -4.20
N GLN A 210 -8.80 -8.23 -3.96
CA GLN A 210 -8.44 -9.32 -4.88
C GLN A 210 -9.10 -9.24 -6.26
N ILE A 211 -10.27 -8.57 -6.36
CA ILE A 211 -11.05 -8.44 -7.59
C ILE A 211 -10.50 -7.28 -8.44
N SER A 212 -10.33 -6.10 -7.84
CA SER A 212 -9.88 -4.90 -8.56
C SER A 212 -8.37 -4.69 -8.58
N GLY A 213 -7.60 -5.45 -7.80
CA GLY A 213 -6.17 -5.24 -7.55
C GLY A 213 -5.85 -4.07 -6.62
N GLN A 214 -6.83 -3.21 -6.30
CA GLN A 214 -6.55 -1.91 -5.67
C GLN A 214 -6.21 -2.02 -4.17
N VAL A 215 -5.25 -1.20 -3.73
CA VAL A 215 -4.91 -1.01 -2.32
C VAL A 215 -6.09 -0.38 -1.58
N ILE A 216 -6.61 -1.07 -0.56
CA ILE A 216 -7.66 -0.58 0.34
C ILE A 216 -7.11 -0.08 1.68
N GLU A 217 -6.00 -0.64 2.15
CA GLU A 217 -5.30 -0.19 3.36
C GLU A 217 -3.78 -0.27 3.14
N HIS A 218 -3.03 0.69 3.69
CA HIS A 218 -1.58 0.76 3.65
C HIS A 218 -1.06 1.14 5.04
N GLU A 219 -0.31 0.24 5.66
CA GLU A 219 0.38 0.48 6.93
C GLU A 219 1.90 0.48 6.75
N GLU A 220 2.57 1.50 7.27
CA GLU A 220 4.03 1.58 7.25
C GLU A 220 4.63 1.43 8.66
N PHE A 221 5.64 0.57 8.77
CA PHE A 221 6.41 0.34 9.99
C PHE A 221 7.84 0.78 9.77
N TRP A 222 8.32 1.68 10.63
CA TRP A 222 9.52 2.49 10.41
C TRP A 222 10.61 2.12 11.42
N ASP A 223 11.72 1.53 10.97
CA ASP A 223 12.89 1.16 11.78
C ASP A 223 14.11 2.05 11.44
N LEU A 224 14.79 2.51 12.50
CA LEU A 224 15.94 3.41 12.44
C LEU A 224 17.20 2.80 13.09
N SER A 225 17.20 1.49 13.36
CA SER A 225 18.32 0.75 13.96
C SER A 225 19.67 0.96 13.24
N ALA A 226 19.64 1.34 11.95
CA ALA A 226 20.81 1.63 11.13
C ALA A 226 21.25 3.11 11.13
N SER A 227 20.58 3.99 11.90
CA SER A 227 20.85 5.43 11.97
C SER A 227 21.44 5.85 13.32
N SER A 228 22.29 6.89 13.32
CA SER A 228 22.83 7.49 14.54
C SER A 228 21.73 8.12 15.41
N VAL A 229 21.95 8.27 16.72
CA VAL A 229 20.96 8.86 17.66
C VAL A 229 20.55 10.28 17.24
N LEU A 230 21.47 11.07 16.68
CA LEU A 230 21.17 12.41 16.16
C LEU A 230 20.28 12.35 14.91
N ALA A 231 20.56 11.41 13.99
CA ALA A 231 19.74 11.19 12.80
C ALA A 231 18.34 10.65 13.17
N GLN A 232 18.24 9.76 14.16
CA GLN A 232 16.96 9.29 14.72
C GLN A 232 16.13 10.44 15.32
N ALA A 233 16.76 11.33 16.10
CA ALA A 233 16.10 12.50 16.66
C ALA A 233 15.63 13.48 15.58
N TYR A 234 16.46 13.72 14.56
CA TYR A 234 16.10 14.54 13.39
C TYR A 234 14.90 13.95 12.63
N PHE A 235 14.89 12.63 12.40
CA PHE A 235 13.80 11.93 11.73
C PHE A 235 12.47 12.09 12.46
N TRP A 236 12.40 11.73 13.75
CA TRP A 236 11.15 11.84 14.51
C TRP A 236 10.68 13.30 14.63
N THR A 237 11.59 14.26 14.71
CA THR A 237 11.26 15.70 14.78
C THR A 237 10.73 16.22 13.46
N SER A 238 11.44 15.97 12.35
CA SER A 238 11.01 16.38 11.00
C SER A 238 9.72 15.67 10.58
N ARG A 239 9.54 14.38 10.88
CA ARG A 239 8.33 13.63 10.55
C ARG A 239 7.10 14.13 11.31
N ARG A 240 7.25 14.48 12.60
CA ARG A 240 6.17 15.09 13.38
C ARG A 240 5.80 16.46 12.84
N ARG A 241 6.78 17.30 12.47
CA ARG A 241 6.53 18.59 11.81
C ARG A 241 5.81 18.44 10.46
N PHE A 242 6.21 17.46 9.65
CA PHE A 242 5.54 17.14 8.39
C PHE A 242 4.10 16.65 8.64
N ALA A 243 3.88 15.77 9.61
CA ALA A 243 2.56 15.28 9.99
C ALA A 243 1.61 16.42 10.45
N THR A 244 2.08 17.35 11.28
CA THR A 244 1.24 18.46 11.77
C THR A 244 0.93 19.49 10.68
N ILE A 245 1.88 19.79 9.79
CA ILE A 245 1.64 20.63 8.61
C ILE A 245 0.58 19.99 7.70
N GLU A 246 0.70 18.69 7.43
CA GLU A 246 -0.24 17.96 6.58
C GLU A 246 -1.63 17.79 7.21
N ALA A 247 -1.71 17.52 8.51
CA ALA A 247 -2.98 17.50 9.24
C ALA A 247 -3.65 18.89 9.29
N GLY A 248 -2.87 19.97 9.38
CA GLY A 248 -3.36 21.34 9.26
C GLY A 248 -3.95 21.64 7.89
N LYS A 249 -3.31 21.18 6.81
CA LYS A 249 -3.88 21.22 5.45
C LYS A 249 -5.16 20.39 5.36
N ASP A 250 -5.19 19.18 5.94
CA ASP A 250 -6.36 18.30 5.92
C ASP A 250 -7.58 18.92 6.62
N LEU A 251 -7.37 19.60 7.76
CA LEU A 251 -8.42 20.35 8.45
C LEU A 251 -8.87 21.59 7.64
N ALA A 252 -7.94 22.34 7.07
CA ALA A 252 -8.26 23.51 6.24
C ALA A 252 -9.02 23.12 4.95
N ASP A 253 -8.65 22.01 4.30
CA ASP A 253 -9.35 21.43 3.16
C ASP A 253 -10.79 21.02 3.57
N PHE A 254 -10.96 20.37 4.72
CA PHE A 254 -12.28 19.98 5.22
C PHE A 254 -13.18 21.20 5.50
N VAL A 255 -12.67 22.20 6.22
CA VAL A 255 -13.40 23.45 6.51
C VAL A 255 -13.80 24.16 5.21
N LYS A 256 -12.89 24.30 4.24
CA LYS A 256 -13.21 24.90 2.93
C LYS A 256 -14.34 24.16 2.20
N ASN A 257 -14.29 22.83 2.18
CA ASN A 257 -15.32 22.00 1.53
C ASN A 257 -16.67 22.05 2.28
N LEU A 258 -16.67 22.25 3.59
CA LEU A 258 -17.89 22.44 4.37
C LEU A 258 -18.47 23.84 4.14
N THR A 259 -17.64 24.88 4.17
CA THR A 259 -18.04 26.27 3.87
C THR A 259 -18.56 26.40 2.44
N SER A 260 -17.93 25.79 1.44
CA SER A 260 -18.41 25.87 0.05
C SER A 260 -19.73 25.13 -0.16
N ARG A 261 -19.91 23.95 0.46
CA ARG A 261 -21.22 23.28 0.47
C ARG A 261 -22.29 24.15 1.11
N PHE A 262 -21.99 24.76 2.26
CA PHE A 262 -22.93 25.60 2.98
C PHE A 262 -23.25 26.93 2.27
N SER A 263 -22.31 27.52 1.52
CA SER A 263 -22.60 28.68 0.66
C SER A 263 -23.43 28.28 -0.56
N THR A 264 -23.10 27.18 -1.23
CA THR A 264 -23.90 26.67 -2.36
C THR A 264 -25.31 26.24 -1.91
N GLU A 265 -25.47 25.71 -0.69
CA GLU A 265 -26.79 25.38 -0.14
C GLU A 265 -27.63 26.65 0.08
N LYS A 266 -27.02 27.74 0.61
CA LYS A 266 -27.68 29.05 0.69
C LYS A 266 -28.06 29.62 -0.66
N GLU A 267 -27.19 29.52 -1.65
CA GLU A 267 -27.46 29.97 -3.03
C GLU A 267 -28.55 29.13 -3.73
N ASN A 268 -28.80 27.89 -3.30
CA ASN A 268 -29.87 27.04 -3.84
C ASN A 268 -31.21 27.19 -3.09
N LEU A 269 -31.24 27.79 -1.90
CA LEU A 269 -32.48 28.04 -1.15
C LEU A 269 -33.38 29.12 -1.77
N GLU A 270 -32.89 29.91 -2.72
CA GLU A 270 -33.67 30.98 -3.38
C GLU A 270 -34.46 30.52 -4.63
N ILE A 271 -34.29 29.27 -5.12
CA ILE A 271 -34.80 28.90 -6.46
C ILE A 271 -35.51 27.54 -6.58
N PHE A 272 -36.35 27.17 -5.60
CA PHE A 272 -37.44 26.19 -5.86
C PHE A 272 -38.78 26.61 -5.23
N PRO A 273 -39.80 26.97 -6.04
CA PRO A 273 -41.15 27.21 -5.54
C PRO A 273 -41.82 25.87 -5.20
N ASP A 274 -41.87 25.54 -3.91
CA ASP A 274 -42.61 24.38 -3.40
C ASP A 274 -44.11 24.55 -3.73
N PRO A 275 -44.73 23.63 -4.50
CA PRO A 275 -46.16 23.73 -4.84
C PRO A 275 -47.08 23.40 -3.64
N SER A 276 -46.51 22.90 -2.54
CA SER A 276 -47.21 22.64 -1.27
C SER A 276 -47.31 23.95 -0.48
N GLY A 277 -48.44 24.66 -0.60
CA GLY A 277 -48.70 25.90 0.13
C GLY A 277 -48.93 25.71 1.64
N ASP A 278 -47.89 25.32 2.40
CA ASP A 278 -47.92 25.25 3.86
C ASP A 278 -47.75 26.66 4.48
N PRO A 279 -48.77 27.22 5.16
CA PRO A 279 -48.70 28.56 5.73
C PRO A 279 -47.81 28.66 6.98
N THR A 280 -47.32 27.55 7.54
CA THR A 280 -46.48 27.57 8.76
C THR A 280 -45.04 28.01 8.50
N LYS A 281 -44.57 27.93 7.24
CA LYS A 281 -43.18 28.25 6.85
C LYS A 281 -42.75 29.67 7.22
N PHE A 282 -43.69 30.62 7.30
CA PHE A 282 -43.42 32.02 7.69
C PHE A 282 -43.06 32.20 9.19
N PHE A 283 -43.21 31.16 10.02
CA PHE A 283 -42.83 31.19 11.44
C PHE A 283 -41.51 30.48 11.74
N GLN A 284 -40.88 29.86 10.74
CA GLN A 284 -39.49 29.42 10.82
C GLN A 284 -38.59 30.65 10.68
N ARG A 285 -38.37 31.38 11.79
CA ARG A 285 -37.39 32.47 11.83
C ARG A 285 -36.00 31.90 11.56
N ASP A 286 -35.20 32.62 10.78
CA ASP A 286 -33.90 32.16 10.32
C ASP A 286 -33.01 31.65 11.48
N ASP A 287 -32.84 30.33 11.54
CA ASP A 287 -31.78 29.64 12.30
C ASP A 287 -30.43 29.93 11.62
N SER A 288 -30.07 31.19 11.78
CA SER A 288 -28.98 31.87 11.14
C SER A 288 -27.70 31.43 11.85
N PHE A 289 -27.04 30.40 11.31
CA PHE A 289 -25.74 29.85 11.73
C PHE A 289 -24.67 30.90 12.12
N GLN A 290 -24.81 32.16 11.68
CA GLN A 290 -24.02 33.29 12.18
C GLN A 290 -24.20 33.51 13.70
N ARG A 291 -25.42 33.43 14.24
CA ARG A 291 -25.71 33.51 15.68
C ARG A 291 -25.00 32.41 16.44
N ASP A 292 -25.15 31.16 16.00
CA ASP A 292 -24.46 30.01 16.58
C ASP A 292 -22.94 30.19 16.53
N ALA A 293 -22.40 30.65 15.40
CA ALA A 293 -20.97 30.96 15.27
C ALA A 293 -20.51 32.07 16.25
N TYR A 294 -21.28 33.14 16.42
CA TYR A 294 -20.99 34.17 17.43
C TYR A 294 -21.09 33.62 18.86
N GLN A 295 -22.06 32.74 19.14
CA GLN A 295 -22.31 32.17 20.46
C GLN A 295 -21.22 31.15 20.84
N ILE A 296 -20.74 30.35 19.88
CA ILE A 296 -19.59 29.45 20.04
C ILE A 296 -18.28 30.26 20.17
N ALA A 297 -18.09 31.32 19.37
CA ALA A 297 -16.92 32.19 19.47
C ALA A 297 -16.84 32.90 20.83
N LEU A 298 -17.99 33.38 21.34
CA LEU A 298 -18.10 33.97 22.68
C LEU A 298 -17.73 32.96 23.78
N PHE A 299 -18.23 31.73 23.68
CA PHE A 299 -17.91 30.66 24.64
C PHE A 299 -16.43 30.29 24.63
N LEU A 300 -15.81 30.18 23.45
CA LEU A 300 -14.37 29.94 23.32
C LEU A 300 -13.52 31.10 23.87
N ALA A 301 -13.95 32.35 23.66
CA ALA A 301 -13.29 33.52 24.25
C ALA A 301 -13.36 33.51 25.79
N ILE A 302 -14.52 33.18 26.36
CA ILE A 302 -14.70 33.04 27.82
C ILE A 302 -13.79 31.93 28.38
N LEU A 303 -13.75 30.76 27.73
CA LEU A 303 -12.82 29.67 28.12
C LEU A 303 -11.36 30.10 28.07
N TYR A 304 -10.96 30.82 27.02
CA TYR A 304 -9.61 31.38 26.91
C TYR A 304 -9.29 32.34 28.06
N PHE A 305 -10.20 33.27 28.39
CA PHE A 305 -10.00 34.18 29.53
C PHE A 305 -9.93 33.45 30.88
N VAL A 306 -10.76 32.42 31.11
CA VAL A 306 -10.70 31.61 32.35
C VAL A 306 -9.38 30.86 32.46
N VAL A 307 -8.92 30.21 31.39
CA VAL A 307 -7.62 29.50 31.37
C VAL A 307 -6.46 30.49 31.56
N GLN A 308 -6.50 31.64 30.88
CA GLN A 308 -5.46 32.66 31.02
C GLN A 308 -5.43 33.28 32.42
N PHE A 309 -6.59 33.54 33.02
CA PHE A 309 -6.70 34.04 34.40
C PHE A 309 -6.09 33.05 35.39
N LEU A 310 -6.52 31.77 35.35
CA LEU A 310 -5.95 30.71 36.18
C LEU A 310 -4.43 30.64 36.05
N ARG A 311 -3.90 30.75 34.83
CA ARG A 311 -2.46 30.74 34.51
C ARG A 311 -1.69 32.02 34.87
N THR A 312 -2.37 33.01 35.44
CA THR A 312 -1.78 34.24 35.99
C THR A 312 -2.00 34.39 37.50
N THR A 313 -2.70 33.45 38.14
CA THR A 313 -3.06 33.47 39.57
C THR A 313 -2.61 32.21 40.31
N LEU A 314 -2.20 31.16 39.58
CA LEU A 314 -1.48 29.97 40.03
C LEU A 314 -0.13 29.87 39.29
#